data_AF-A0AAU5CG99-F1
#
_entry.id   AF-A0AAU5CG99-F1
#
_cell.length_a   1.000
_cell.length_b   1.000
_cell.length_c   1.000
_cell.angle_alpha   90.00
_cell.angle_beta   90.00
_cell.angle_gamma   90.00
#
_symmetry.space_group_name_H-M   'P 1'
#
loop_
_entity.id
_entity.type
_entity.pdbx_description
1 polymer ?
#
loop_
_entity_poly.entity_id
_entity_poly.type
_entity_poly.pdbx_seq_one_letter_code
_entity_poly.pdbx_strand_id
1 'polypeptide(L)'
;MSRNDALRAARLRTGWRTIEAAAAAITEHGQALLDDGQFTVSARTWRRWEGDRPGWPAEETAIVIHDALGRWPEDLGFTTPPGWIRPEHHEEADVRRRAFVGVTAAALVAGPVAPQHVDPALIG
;
A
#
# COMPACT_ATOMS: atom_id res chain seq x y z
N MET A 1 -9.28 3.01 29.86
CA MET A 1 -9.13 2.47 28.49
C MET A 1 -9.18 3.68 27.56
N SER A 2 -8.21 3.79 26.63
CA SER A 2 -8.04 5.01 25.82
C SER A 2 -8.83 4.86 24.52
N ARG A 3 -9.75 5.79 24.30
CA ARG A 3 -10.51 5.92 23.06
C ARG A 3 -9.56 6.17 21.89
N ASN A 4 -9.93 5.80 20.67
CA ASN A 4 -9.18 6.18 19.47
C ASN A 4 -9.35 7.68 19.17
N ASP A 5 -8.60 8.50 19.91
CA ASP A 5 -8.65 9.96 19.80
C ASP A 5 -8.01 10.47 18.51
N ALA A 6 -7.11 9.70 17.88
CA ALA A 6 -6.51 10.06 16.60
C ALA A 6 -7.55 10.08 15.46
N LEU A 7 -8.38 9.04 15.36
CA LEU A 7 -9.49 8.99 14.42
C LEU A 7 -10.53 10.07 14.73
N ARG A 8 -10.89 10.24 16.01
CA ARG A 8 -11.83 11.27 16.43
C ARG A 8 -11.35 12.67 16.07
N ALA A 9 -10.07 12.96 16.28
CA ALA A 9 -9.48 14.25 15.92
C ALA A 9 -9.49 14.46 14.40
N ALA A 10 -9.18 13.43 13.60
CA ALA A 10 -9.26 13.51 12.14
C ALA A 10 -10.68 13.83 11.67
N ARG A 11 -11.68 13.12 12.19
CA ARG A 11 -13.10 13.37 11.94
C ARG A 11 -13.51 14.83 12.22
N LEU A 12 -13.07 15.37 13.36
CA LEU A 12 -13.40 16.75 13.72
C LEU A 12 -12.70 17.78 12.83
N ARG A 13 -11.47 17.51 12.38
CA ARG A 13 -10.75 18.37 11.44
C ARG A 13 -11.40 18.42 10.06
N THR A 14 -11.99 17.32 9.59
CA THR A 14 -12.73 17.27 8.33
C THR A 14 -14.16 17.83 8.45
N GLY A 15 -14.58 18.26 9.64
CA GLY A 15 -15.89 18.87 9.87
C GLY A 15 -17.03 17.88 10.07
N TRP A 16 -16.75 16.57 10.16
CA TRP A 16 -17.74 15.53 10.41
C TRP A 16 -18.13 15.52 11.91
N ARG A 17 -19.01 16.43 12.31
CA ARG A 17 -19.27 16.71 13.74
C ARG A 17 -19.91 15.55 14.51
N THR A 18 -20.62 14.64 13.84
CA THR A 18 -21.26 13.46 14.46
C THR A 18 -20.73 12.15 13.88
N ILE A 19 -21.01 11.04 14.55
CA ILE A 19 -20.65 9.69 14.07
C ILE A 19 -21.45 9.35 12.82
N GLU A 20 -22.72 9.75 12.80
CA GLU A 20 -23.64 9.57 11.68
C GLU A 20 -23.16 10.35 10.45
N ALA A 21 -22.71 11.59 10.65
CA ALA A 21 -22.16 12.41 9.58
C ALA A 21 -20.87 11.80 9.01
N ALA A 22 -20.00 11.25 9.86
CA ALA A 22 -18.80 10.58 9.39
C ALA A 22 -19.09 9.28 8.63
N ALA A 23 -20.03 8.48 9.13
CA ALA A 23 -20.48 7.26 8.46
C ALA A 23 -21.13 7.54 7.10
N ALA A 24 -21.94 8.60 7.00
CA ALA A 24 -22.53 9.03 5.74
C ALA A 24 -21.46 9.56 4.78
N ALA A 25 -20.59 10.46 5.24
CA ALA A 25 -19.55 11.07 4.41
C ALA A 25 -18.55 10.04 3.88
N ILE A 26 -18.09 9.10 4.72
CA ILE A 26 -17.16 8.06 4.28
C ILE A 26 -17.84 7.07 3.32
N THR A 27 -19.13 6.80 3.50
CA THR A 27 -19.93 5.98 2.58
C THR A 27 -20.01 6.64 1.21
N GLU A 28 -20.44 7.91 1.16
CA GLU A 28 -20.54 8.68 -0.09
C GLU A 28 -19.17 8.78 -0.78
N HIS A 29 -18.13 9.08 -0.01
CA HIS A 29 -16.75 9.17 -0.51
C HIS A 29 -16.26 7.83 -1.07
N GLY A 30 -16.50 6.73 -0.37
CA GLY A 30 -16.09 5.41 -0.82
C GLY A 30 -16.84 4.92 -2.06
N GLN A 31 -18.15 5.21 -2.15
CA GLN A 31 -18.94 4.90 -3.33
C GLN A 31 -18.39 5.61 -4.58
N ALA A 32 -18.01 6.88 -4.43
CA ALA A 32 -17.43 7.66 -5.52
C ALA A 32 -16.00 7.22 -5.86
N LEU A 33 -15.15 6.97 -4.87
CA LEU A 33 -13.75 6.61 -5.06
C LEU A 33 -13.59 5.22 -5.69
N LEU A 34 -14.42 4.26 -5.27
CA LEU A 34 -14.34 2.87 -5.70
C LEU A 34 -15.23 2.54 -6.91
N ASP A 35 -16.06 3.50 -7.35
CA ASP A 35 -17.14 3.26 -8.33
C ASP A 35 -18.06 2.08 -7.92
N ASP A 36 -18.30 1.94 -6.61
CA ASP A 36 -19.10 0.86 -6.01
C ASP A 36 -20.24 1.42 -5.15
N GLY A 37 -21.44 1.44 -5.71
CA GLY A 37 -22.65 1.87 -4.99
C GLY A 37 -23.07 0.99 -3.81
N GLN A 38 -22.49 -0.21 -3.66
CA GLN A 38 -22.73 -1.10 -2.51
C GLN A 38 -21.81 -0.81 -1.33
N PHE A 39 -20.76 -0.01 -1.52
CA PHE A 39 -19.88 0.39 -0.43
C PHE A 39 -20.68 1.12 0.64
N THR A 40 -20.58 0.65 1.89
CA THR A 40 -21.28 1.27 3.02
C THR A 40 -20.53 1.09 4.33
N VAL A 41 -20.48 2.16 5.11
CA VAL A 41 -19.97 2.16 6.49
C VAL A 41 -21.07 2.62 7.43
N SER A 42 -21.48 1.74 8.34
CA SER A 42 -22.50 2.09 9.33
C SER A 42 -21.96 2.98 10.45
N ALA A 43 -22.82 3.80 11.06
CA ALA A 43 -22.51 4.55 12.28
C ALA A 43 -22.03 3.64 13.43
N ARG A 44 -22.53 2.40 13.51
CA ARG A 44 -22.06 1.39 14.47
C ARG A 44 -20.61 1.00 14.21
N THR A 45 -20.24 0.78 12.95
CA THR A 45 -18.87 0.46 12.53
C THR A 45 -17.94 1.62 12.90
N TRP A 46 -18.33 2.85 12.55
CA TRP A 46 -17.55 4.04 12.89
C TRP A 46 -17.37 4.20 14.41
N ARG A 47 -18.44 4.03 15.19
CA ARG A 47 -18.38 4.08 16.66
C ARG A 47 -17.44 3.03 17.24
N ARG A 48 -17.40 1.84 16.65
CA ARG A 48 -16.46 0.77 17.05
C ARG A 48 -15.02 1.16 16.74
N TRP A 49 -14.77 1.82 15.62
CA TRP A 49 -13.43 2.32 15.28
C TRP A 49 -12.95 3.45 16.17
N GLU A 50 -13.86 4.33 16.61
CA GLU A 50 -13.58 5.31 17.65
C GLU A 50 -13.49 4.70 19.05
N GLY A 51 -13.67 3.39 19.23
CA GLY A 51 -13.58 2.72 20.53
C GLY A 51 -12.14 2.48 20.99
N ASP A 52 -11.98 1.66 22.03
CA ASP A 52 -10.66 1.37 22.63
C ASP A 52 -9.79 0.41 21.80
N ARG A 53 -10.41 -0.48 21.03
CA ARG A 53 -9.74 -1.48 20.21
C ARG A 53 -10.41 -1.57 18.83
N PRO A 54 -10.16 -0.58 17.95
CA PRO A 54 -10.59 -0.67 16.56
C PRO A 54 -10.01 -1.93 15.92
N GLY A 55 -10.87 -2.75 15.31
CA GLY A 55 -10.40 -3.78 14.37
C GLY A 55 -9.89 -3.11 13.10
N TRP A 56 -8.88 -3.72 12.46
CA TRP A 56 -8.38 -3.26 11.17
C TRP A 56 -9.51 -3.20 10.13
N PRO A 57 -9.66 -2.10 9.38
CA PRO A 57 -10.64 -2.02 8.31
C PRO A 57 -10.28 -2.96 7.15
N ALA A 58 -11.25 -3.32 6.32
CA ALA A 58 -10.98 -4.00 5.05
C ALA A 58 -10.07 -3.12 4.17
N GLU A 59 -9.32 -3.72 3.24
CA GLU A 59 -8.33 -3.02 2.42
C GLU A 59 -8.94 -1.84 1.64
N GLU A 60 -10.06 -2.05 0.95
CA GLU A 60 -10.80 -0.99 0.25
C GLU A 60 -11.21 0.13 1.22
N THR A 61 -11.68 -0.23 2.40
CA THR A 61 -12.05 0.75 3.44
C THR A 61 -10.83 1.51 3.97
N ALA A 62 -9.66 0.86 4.07
CA ALA A 62 -8.41 1.51 4.45
C ALA A 62 -7.99 2.57 3.42
N ILE A 63 -8.14 2.27 2.12
CA ILE A 63 -7.90 3.20 1.02
C ILE A 63 -8.85 4.39 1.10
N VAL A 64 -10.16 4.14 1.28
CA VAL A 64 -11.17 5.20 1.43
C VAL A 64 -10.90 6.08 2.66
N ILE A 65 -10.49 5.50 3.78
CA ILE A 65 -10.08 6.24 4.99
C ILE A 65 -8.85 7.11 4.70
N HIS A 66 -7.85 6.55 4.02
CA HIS A 66 -6.64 7.28 3.65
C HIS A 66 -6.95 8.47 2.75
N ASP A 67 -7.76 8.27 1.71
CA ASP A 67 -8.12 9.31 0.76
C ASP A 67 -8.97 10.42 1.42
N ALA A 68 -9.97 10.05 2.23
CA ALA A 68 -10.87 11.01 2.86
C ALA A 68 -10.23 11.78 4.03
N LEU A 69 -9.30 11.17 4.77
CA LEU A 69 -8.71 11.77 5.98
C LEU A 69 -7.23 12.15 5.83
N GLY A 70 -6.60 11.84 4.68
CA GLY A 70 -5.20 12.11 4.36
C GLY A 70 -4.20 11.33 5.24
N ARG A 71 -4.64 10.25 5.91
CA ARG A 71 -3.81 9.46 6.82
C ARG A 71 -4.22 8.00 6.78
N TRP A 72 -3.23 7.12 6.74
CA TRP A 72 -3.46 5.68 6.77
C TRP A 72 -4.06 5.22 8.12
N PRO A 73 -4.81 4.10 8.17
CA PRO A 73 -5.47 3.66 9.41
C PRO A 73 -4.51 3.47 10.60
N GLU A 74 -3.28 3.00 10.39
CA GLU A 74 -2.30 2.88 11.47
C GLU A 74 -1.96 4.22 12.12
N ASP A 75 -1.91 5.30 11.33
CA ASP A 75 -1.66 6.66 11.81
C ASP A 75 -2.89 7.26 12.53
N LEU A 76 -4.06 6.66 12.28
CA LEU A 76 -5.34 7.00 12.90
C LEU A 76 -5.65 6.11 14.10
N GLY A 77 -4.69 5.35 14.63
CA GLY A 77 -4.85 4.57 15.86
C GLY A 77 -5.50 3.20 15.67
N PHE A 78 -5.57 2.70 14.43
CA PHE A 78 -5.95 1.30 14.18
C PHE A 78 -4.77 0.37 14.45
N THR A 79 -5.06 -0.84 14.93
CA THR A 79 -4.03 -1.87 15.10
C THR A 79 -3.78 -2.59 13.78
N THR A 80 -2.59 -2.40 13.24
CA THR A 80 -2.12 -3.01 12.00
C THR A 80 -2.06 -4.54 12.10
N PRO A 81 -2.59 -5.30 11.12
CA PRO A 81 -2.48 -6.75 11.10
C PRO A 81 -1.05 -7.16 10.71
N PRO A 82 -0.59 -8.36 11.12
CA PRO A 82 0.71 -8.87 10.73
C PRO A 82 0.84 -8.94 9.21
N GLY A 83 1.96 -8.44 8.66
CA GLY A 83 2.24 -8.51 7.22
C GLY A 83 1.54 -7.45 6.38
N TRP A 84 0.82 -6.48 6.97
CA TRP A 84 0.35 -5.31 6.24
C TRP A 84 1.53 -4.49 5.70
N ILE A 85 1.44 -4.15 4.43
CA ILE A 85 2.34 -3.20 3.76
C ILE A 85 1.42 -2.16 3.12
N ARG A 86 1.78 -0.88 3.20
CA ARG A 86 0.97 0.18 2.57
C ARG A 86 0.88 -0.07 1.07
N PRO A 87 -0.29 0.08 0.44
CA PRO A 87 -0.44 -0.02 -1.02
C PRO A 87 0.60 0.79 -1.81
N GLU A 88 0.98 1.99 -1.34
CA GLU A 88 2.07 2.81 -1.93
C GLU A 88 3.41 2.07 -2.04
N HIS A 89 3.70 1.16 -1.11
CA HIS A 89 4.92 0.36 -1.10
C HIS A 89 4.78 -0.97 -1.85
N HIS A 90 3.56 -1.39 -2.22
CA HIS A 90 3.34 -2.59 -3.01
C HIS A 90 3.87 -2.42 -4.44
N GLU A 91 3.70 -1.25 -5.05
CA GLU A 91 4.19 -0.97 -6.40
C GLU A 91 5.71 -1.08 -6.49
N GLU A 92 6.44 -0.54 -5.51
CA GLU A 92 7.90 -0.68 -5.45
C GLU A 92 8.35 -2.14 -5.23
N ALA A 93 7.62 -2.90 -4.42
CA ALA A 93 7.96 -4.29 -4.10
C ALA A 93 7.75 -5.23 -5.31
N ASP A 94 6.69 -5.02 -6.10
CA ASP A 94 6.43 -5.81 -7.31
C ASP A 94 7.45 -5.51 -8.41
N VAL A 95 7.78 -4.22 -8.64
CA VAL A 95 8.79 -3.80 -9.61
C VAL A 95 10.18 -4.37 -9.26
N ARG A 96 10.58 -4.36 -7.99
CA ARG A 96 11.87 -4.94 -7.53
C ARG A 96 11.92 -6.45 -7.72
N ARG A 97 10.82 -7.18 -7.48
CA ARG A 97 10.75 -8.63 -7.69
C ARG A 97 10.87 -8.99 -9.17
N ARG A 98 10.24 -8.20 -10.05
CA ARG A 98 10.26 -8.43 -11.50
C ARG A 98 11.63 -8.10 -12.12
N ALA A 99 12.34 -7.11 -11.60
CA ALA A 99 13.70 -6.78 -12.04
C ALA A 99 14.73 -7.88 -11.70
N PHE A 100 14.53 -8.64 -10.61
CA PHE A 100 15.48 -9.68 -10.18
C PHE A 100 15.34 -11.01 -10.95
N VAL A 101 14.19 -11.27 -11.58
CA VAL A 101 13.94 -12.51 -12.36
C VAL A 101 14.42 -12.39 -13.83
N GLY A 102 14.81 -11.18 -14.27
CA GLY A 102 15.16 -10.89 -15.68
C GLY A 102 16.65 -10.89 -16.04
N VAL A 103 17.58 -11.15 -15.12
CA VAL A 103 19.03 -11.21 -15.45
C VAL A 103 19.49 -12.67 -15.55
N THR A 104 19.02 -13.33 -16.59
CA THR A 104 19.73 -14.45 -17.23
C THR A 104 19.78 -14.16 -18.73
N ALA A 105 20.49 -13.09 -19.08
CA ALA A 105 20.94 -12.89 -20.45
C ALA A 105 21.98 -13.99 -20.78
N ALA A 106 21.48 -15.09 -21.34
CA ALA A 106 22.28 -16.15 -21.92
C ALA A 106 23.09 -15.60 -23.10
N ALA A 107 24.39 -15.39 -22.90
CA ALA A 107 25.32 -15.17 -24.01
C ALA A 107 25.70 -16.54 -24.61
N LEU A 108 24.89 -17.04 -25.55
CA LEU A 108 25.29 -18.10 -26.47
C LEU A 108 25.86 -17.44 -27.73
N VAL A 109 27.18 -17.38 -27.86
CA VAL A 109 27.84 -17.21 -29.17
C VAL A 109 28.84 -18.35 -29.35
N ALA A 110 28.56 -19.16 -30.37
CA ALA A 110 29.38 -20.25 -30.85
C ALA A 110 30.75 -19.75 -31.35
N GLY A 111 31.80 -20.56 -31.15
CA GLY A 111 33.10 -20.41 -31.83
C GLY A 111 32.98 -20.68 -33.35
N PRO A 112 34.09 -20.70 -34.14
CA PRO A 112 35.42 -21.20 -33.76
C PRO A 112 36.61 -20.42 -34.38
N VAL A 113 37.78 -21.06 -34.38
CA VAL A 113 39.01 -20.85 -35.19
C VAL A 113 40.19 -20.23 -34.44
N ALA A 114 41.07 -21.13 -34.00
CA ALA A 114 42.48 -20.84 -33.80
C ALA A 114 43.21 -20.92 -35.16
N PRO A 115 44.09 -19.95 -35.46
CA PRO A 115 45.32 -20.20 -36.17
C PRO A 115 46.51 -20.00 -35.22
N GLN A 116 47.37 -21.03 -35.18
CA GLN A 116 48.73 -20.92 -34.66
C GLN A 116 49.56 -19.98 -35.58
N HIS A 117 50.74 -19.53 -35.11
CA HIS A 117 51.88 -18.93 -35.85
C HIS A 117 52.11 -17.43 -35.54
N VAL A 118 53.30 -16.90 -35.19
CA VAL A 118 54.63 -17.41 -34.82
C VAL A 118 55.28 -16.31 -33.97
N ASP A 119 56.15 -16.71 -33.03
CA ASP A 119 56.99 -15.84 -32.21
C ASP A 119 58.28 -15.48 -33.00
N PRO A 120 58.49 -14.22 -33.41
CA PRO A 120 59.66 -13.82 -34.16
C PRO A 120 60.69 -13.17 -33.22
N ALA A 121 61.54 -14.00 -32.63
CA ALA A 121 62.85 -13.62 -32.11
C ALA A 121 62.90 -12.66 -30.89
N LEU A 122 63.63 -13.00 -29.83
CA LEU A 122 65.10 -12.90 -29.85
C LEU A 122 65.60 -11.53 -30.36
N ILE A 123 65.26 -10.43 -29.65
CA ILE A 123 66.14 -9.26 -29.47
C ILE A 123 65.71 -8.56 -28.16
N GLY A 124 66.39 -8.63 -27.02
CA GLY A 124 67.68 -9.21 -26.64
C GLY A 124 67.83 -9.22 -25.11
#